data_AF-A0A0P7ZAH4-F1
#
_entry.id   AF-A0A0P7ZAH4-F1
#
_cell.length_a   1.000
_cell.length_b   1.000
_cell.length_c   1.000
_cell.angle_alpha   90.00
_cell.angle_beta   90.00
_cell.angle_gamma   90.00
#
_symmetry.space_group_name_H-M   'P 1'
#
loop_
_entity.id
_entity.type
_entity.pdbx_description
1 polymer ?
#
loop_
_entity_poly.entity_id
_entity_poly.type
_entity_poly.pdbx_seq_one_letter_code
_entity_poly.pdbx_strand_id
1 'polypeptide(L)'
;MSKKPDNLLEFLNGTFALYPEEIKLYEEAFIHSSNNSSLNNQRLAFLGDSVLRLIIREHFFKKNPVSDIGELTKICGEEKETNKNFAKYRIQT
;
A
#
# COMPACT_ATOMS: atom_id res chain seq x y z
N MET A 1 23.87 -4.38 -17.69
CA MET A 1 23.73 -4.28 -16.23
C MET A 1 22.88 -3.05 -15.96
N SER A 2 21.69 -3.21 -15.38
CA SER A 2 20.84 -2.05 -15.04
C SER A 2 21.61 -1.17 -14.06
N LYS A 3 21.74 0.13 -14.35
CA LYS A 3 22.30 1.08 -13.39
C LYS A 3 21.44 1.06 -12.13
N LYS A 4 22.09 1.14 -10.97
CA LYS A 4 21.41 1.38 -9.70
C LYS A 4 20.82 2.80 -9.78
N PRO A 5 19.55 3.02 -9.37
CA PRO A 5 18.97 4.36 -9.41
C PRO A 5 19.76 5.30 -8.51
N ASP A 6 20.06 6.49 -9.02
CA ASP A 6 20.88 7.51 -8.35
C ASP A 6 20.08 8.24 -7.25
N ASN A 7 18.75 8.25 -7.34
CA ASN A 7 17.85 8.86 -6.36
C ASN A 7 16.45 8.21 -6.33
N LEU A 8 15.63 8.63 -5.36
CA LEU A 8 14.28 8.10 -5.13
C LEU A 8 13.36 8.30 -6.35
N LEU A 9 13.45 9.44 -7.05
CA LEU A 9 12.62 9.72 -8.21
C LEU A 9 12.91 8.76 -9.36
N GLU A 10 14.18 8.48 -9.62
CA GLU A 10 14.61 7.50 -10.62
C GLU A 10 14.16 6.08 -10.24
N PHE A 11 14.25 5.72 -8.95
CA PHE A 11 13.75 4.44 -8.46
C PHE A 11 12.23 4.29 -8.66
N LEU A 12 11.44 5.31 -8.31
CA LEU A 12 9.98 5.29 -8.43
C LEU A 12 9.52 5.21 -9.89
N ASN A 13 10.14 6.00 -10.76
CA ASN A 13 9.85 5.98 -12.18
C ASN A 13 10.29 4.65 -12.83
N GLY A 14 11.54 4.23 -12.60
CA GLY A 14 12.10 3.04 -13.23
C GLY A 14 11.49 1.71 -12.78
N THR A 15 11.04 1.62 -11.53
CA THR A 15 10.51 0.37 -10.96
C THR A 15 8.99 0.30 -11.04
N PHE A 16 8.30 1.41 -10.80
CA PHE A 16 6.85 1.44 -10.63
C PHE A 16 6.12 2.28 -11.68
N ALA A 17 6.85 2.91 -12.62
CA ALA A 17 6.30 3.88 -13.57
C ALA A 17 5.50 5.01 -12.87
N LEU A 18 5.97 5.42 -11.68
CA LEU A 18 5.35 6.47 -10.88
C LEU A 18 6.05 7.81 -11.11
N TYR A 19 5.26 8.85 -11.37
CA TYR A 19 5.69 10.25 -11.49
C TYR A 19 5.08 11.04 -10.33
N PRO A 20 5.72 11.06 -9.16
CA PRO A 20 5.15 11.67 -7.98
C PRO A 20 5.04 13.19 -8.14
N GLU A 21 3.83 13.72 -7.89
CA GLU A 21 3.61 15.17 -7.82
C GLU A 21 4.30 15.79 -6.60
N GLU A 22 4.33 15.05 -5.49
CA GLU A 22 4.99 15.46 -4.24
C GLU A 22 5.95 14.37 -3.74
N ILE A 23 7.23 14.47 -4.14
CA ILE A 23 8.28 13.50 -3.78
C ILE A 23 8.46 13.33 -2.25
N LYS A 24 8.18 14.39 -1.48
CA LYS A 24 8.31 14.38 -0.01
C LYS A 24 7.41 13.35 0.68
N LEU A 25 6.22 13.09 0.13
CA LEU A 25 5.33 12.05 0.66
C LEU A 25 5.95 10.66 0.51
N TYR A 26 6.67 10.43 -0.58
CA TYR A 26 7.39 9.17 -0.79
C TYR A 26 8.60 9.08 0.14
N GLU A 27 9.37 10.16 0.30
CA GLU A 27 10.46 10.21 1.28
C GLU A 27 9.96 9.86 2.69
N GLU A 28 8.86 10.49 3.14
CA GLU A 28 8.24 10.17 4.43
C GLU A 28 7.77 8.72 4.52
N ALA A 29 7.16 8.18 3.46
CA ALA A 29 6.71 6.80 3.41
C ALA A 29 7.87 5.77 3.57
N PHE A 30 9.09 6.16 3.20
CA PHE A 30 10.30 5.34 3.37
C PHE A 30 11.03 5.56 4.71
N ILE A 31 10.58 6.50 5.55
CA ILE A 31 11.15 6.69 6.90
C ILE A 31 10.48 5.73 7.88
N HIS A 32 11.23 4.72 8.33
CA HIS A 32 10.76 3.78 9.35
C HIS A 32 10.60 4.45 10.73
N SER A 33 9.65 3.98 11.54
CA SER A 33 9.36 4.51 12.87
C SER A 33 10.53 4.43 13.85
N SER A 34 11.51 3.54 13.61
CA SER A 34 12.73 3.46 14.42
C SER A 34 13.71 4.61 14.19
N ASN A 35 13.46 5.51 13.24
CA ASN A 35 14.35 6.63 12.92
C ASN A 35 14.36 7.74 14.00
N ASN A 36 13.73 7.54 15.17
CA ASN A 36 13.58 8.51 16.29
C ASN A 36 13.14 9.93 15.86
N SER A 37 12.58 10.05 14.66
CA SER A 37 12.08 11.28 14.06
C SER A 37 10.58 11.38 14.31
N SER A 38 10.12 12.59 14.61
CA SER A 38 8.68 12.90 14.67
C SER A 38 8.01 12.71 13.30
N LEU A 39 8.78 12.86 12.22
CA LEU A 39 8.37 12.54 10.85
C LEU A 39 8.75 11.08 10.53
N ASN A 40 7.74 10.24 10.32
CA ASN A 40 7.90 8.84 9.91
C ASN A 40 6.64 8.35 9.19
N ASN A 41 6.72 7.16 8.61
CA ASN A 41 5.68 6.62 7.76
C ASN A 41 4.35 6.25 8.45
N GLN A 42 4.22 6.31 9.78
CA GLN A 42 3.07 5.75 10.49
C GLN A 42 1.73 6.38 10.08
N ARG A 43 1.70 7.71 9.89
CA ARG A 43 0.46 8.41 9.49
C ARG A 43 0.06 8.07 8.06
N LEU A 44 1.05 8.03 7.15
CA LEU A 44 0.83 7.61 5.77
C LEU A 44 0.42 6.13 5.68
N ALA A 45 1.00 5.26 6.50
CA ALA A 45 0.65 3.85 6.58
C ALA A 45 -0.80 3.66 7.08
N PHE A 46 -1.21 4.42 8.10
CA PHE A 46 -2.58 4.39 8.61
C PHE A 46 -3.61 4.80 7.54
N LEU A 47 -3.34 5.88 6.82
CA LEU A 47 -4.18 6.32 5.70
C LEU A 47 -4.18 5.30 4.56
N GLY A 48 -3.00 4.80 4.19
CA GLY A 48 -2.81 3.82 3.13
C GLY A 48 -3.55 2.51 3.39
N ASP A 49 -3.57 2.02 4.64
CA ASP A 49 -4.36 0.83 5.02
C ASP A 49 -5.86 1.05 4.78
N SER A 50 -6.38 2.22 5.14
CA SER A 50 -7.79 2.56 4.93
C SER A 50 -8.15 2.63 3.45
N VAL A 51 -7.31 3.27 2.63
CA VAL A 51 -7.51 3.38 1.17
C VAL A 51 -7.42 2.01 0.51
N LEU A 52 -6.44 1.19 0.88
CA LEU A 52 -6.26 -0.15 0.31
C LEU A 52 -7.45 -1.06 0.64
N ARG A 53 -7.93 -1.03 1.88
CA ARG A 53 -9.14 -1.76 2.28
C ARG A 53 -10.36 -1.29 1.51
N LEU A 54 -10.53 0.01 1.30
CA LEU A 54 -11.64 0.54 0.50
C LEU A 54 -11.63 -0.04 -0.91
N ILE A 55 -10.48 -0.01 -1.59
CA ILE A 55 -10.34 -0.54 -2.96
C ILE A 55 -10.66 -2.05 -3.00
N ILE A 56 -10.14 -2.82 -2.06
CA ILE A 56 -10.39 -4.27 -1.96
C ILE A 56 -11.87 -4.55 -1.71
N ARG A 57 -12.49 -3.87 -0.75
CA ARG A 57 -13.90 -4.03 -0.42
C ARG A 57 -14.80 -3.63 -1.58
N GLU A 58 -14.48 -2.54 -2.27
CA GLU A 58 -15.23 -2.11 -3.45
C GLU A 58 -15.17 -3.19 -4.55
N HIS A 59 -14.00 -3.79 -4.79
CA HIS A 59 -13.86 -4.89 -5.75
C HIS A 59 -14.77 -6.08 -5.39
N PHE A 60 -14.78 -6.52 -4.13
CA PHE A 60 -15.61 -7.64 -3.71
C PHE A 60 -17.10 -7.30 -3.66
N PHE A 61 -17.46 -6.07 -3.27
CA PHE A 61 -18.84 -5.58 -3.32
C PHE A 61 -19.39 -5.64 -4.74
N LYS A 62 -18.64 -5.12 -5.73
CA LYS A 62 -19.05 -5.16 -7.14
C LYS A 62 -19.11 -6.59 -7.70
N LYS A 63 -18.23 -7.49 -7.25
CA LYS A 63 -18.16 -8.88 -7.74
C LYS A 63 -19.23 -9.79 -7.15
N ASN A 64 -19.78 -9.46 -5.97
CA ASN A 64 -20.77 -10.28 -5.26
C ASN A 64 -22.06 -9.48 -5.02
N PRO A 65 -22.83 -9.13 -6.07
CA PRO A 65 -23.97 -8.21 -5.97
C PRO A 65 -25.15 -8.75 -5.15
N VAL A 66 -25.19 -10.07 -4.89
CA VAL A 66 -26.26 -10.73 -4.13
C VAL A 66 -25.85 -11.07 -2.70
N SER A 67 -24.59 -10.85 -2.34
CA SER A 67 -24.09 -11.19 -1.00
C SER A 67 -24.55 -10.19 0.04
N ASP A 68 -24.85 -10.68 1.23
CA ASP A 68 -25.16 -9.83 2.37
C ASP A 68 -23.87 -9.29 3.04
N ILE A 69 -24.07 -8.40 4.02
CA ILE A 69 -22.97 -7.77 4.78
C ILE A 69 -22.09 -8.82 5.49
N GLY A 70 -22.69 -9.88 6.03
CA GLY A 70 -21.97 -10.91 6.76
C GLY A 70 -21.07 -11.72 5.83
N GLU A 71 -21.57 -12.11 4.66
CA GLU A 71 -20.82 -12.79 3.62
C GLU A 71 -19.66 -11.93 3.09
N LEU A 72 -19.92 -10.66 2.76
CA LEU A 72 -18.89 -9.73 2.30
C LEU A 72 -17.81 -9.51 3.35
N THR A 73 -18.19 -9.39 4.62
CA THR A 73 -17.25 -9.26 5.75
C THR A 73 -16.38 -10.50 5.89
N LYS A 74 -16.95 -11.70 5.73
CA LYS A 74 -16.20 -12.95 5.80
C LYS A 74 -15.21 -13.10 4.64
N ILE A 75 -15.61 -12.73 3.43
CA ILE A 75 -14.75 -12.79 2.22
C ILE A 75 -13.59 -11.79 2.31
N CYS A 76 -13.85 -10.58 2.81
CA CYS A 76 -12.84 -9.52 2.85
C CYS A 76 -11.96 -9.58 4.10
N GLY A 77 -12.47 -10.12 5.21
CA GLY A 77 -11.84 -10.11 6.53
C GLY A 77 -10.55 -10.94 6.64
N GLU A 78 -10.54 -11.90 7.56
CA GLU A 78 -9.33 -12.58 8.06
C GLU A 78 -8.42 -13.19 6.99
N GLU A 79 -8.93 -13.44 5.79
CA GLU A 79 -8.16 -14.05 4.71
C GLU A 79 -7.60 -13.06 3.68
N LYS A 80 -8.12 -11.83 3.55
CA LYS A 80 -7.74 -10.93 2.42
C LYS A 80 -7.16 -9.59 2.85
N GLU A 81 -7.67 -8.98 3.90
CA GLU A 81 -7.18 -7.68 4.41
C GLU A 81 -6.05 -7.78 5.44
N THR A 82 -5.36 -8.93 5.52
CA THR A 82 -4.27 -9.08 6.50
C THR A 82 -2.98 -8.43 6.05
N ASN A 83 -2.25 -7.85 7.02
CA ASN A 83 -0.89 -7.34 6.79
C ASN A 83 0.05 -8.40 6.19
N LYS A 84 -0.17 -9.69 6.46
CA LYS A 84 0.59 -10.80 5.85
C LYS A 84 0.38 -10.86 4.33
N ASN A 85 -0.85 -10.67 3.86
CA ASN A 85 -1.13 -10.63 2.43
C ASN A 85 -0.52 -9.41 1.77
N PHE A 86 -0.64 -8.24 2.39
CA PHE A 86 -0.03 -7.01 1.89
C PHE A 86 1.51 -7.13 1.81
N ALA A 87 2.13 -7.74 2.82
CA ALA A 87 3.57 -7.99 2.84
C ALA A 87 4.02 -8.94 1.71
N LYS A 88 3.21 -9.96 1.36
CA LYS A 88 3.51 -10.88 0.26
C LYS A 88 3.66 -10.16 -1.08
N TYR A 89 2.77 -9.20 -1.37
CA TYR A 89 2.86 -8.41 -2.59
C TYR A 89 4.02 -7.40 -2.57
N ARG A 90 4.54 -7.03 -1.39
CA ARG A 90 5.66 -6.10 -1.22
C ARG A 90 7.04 -6.74 -1.40
N ILE A 91 7.18 -8.05 -1.21
CA ILE A 91 8.47 -8.78 -1.29
C ILE A 91 8.69 -9.41 -2.68
N GLN A 92 7.67 -9.45 -3.54
CA GLN A 92 7.75 -10.08 -4.87
C GLN A 92 8.31 -9.17 -5.98
N THR A 93 8.71 -7.95 -5.66
CA THR A 93 9.48 -7.03 -6.53
C THR A 93 10.94 -6.99 -6.11
#